data_AF-A0A0N4TG98-F1
#
_entry.id   AF-A0A0N4TG98-F1
#
_cell.length_a   1.000
_cell.length_b   1.000
_cell.length_c   1.000
_cell.angle_alpha   90.00
_cell.angle_beta   90.00
_cell.angle_gamma   90.00
#
_symmetry.space_group_name_H-M   'P 1'
#
loop_
_entity.id
_entity.type
_entity.pdbx_description
1 polymer ?
#
loop_
_entity_poly.entity_id
_entity_poly.type
_entity_poly.pdbx_seq_one_letter_code
_entity_poly.pdbx_strand_id
1 'polypeptide(L)'
;FNDLLTCLQLASATPRLYRLDLSQTCNKPFFETDAILALQYFRQLKILIMDGFMSQKTIGKGCSYRLEVPPIRFMQHLEMLVLNCPYDTLARILYSLCETNCYLYKLKHISLGVRYSTAKYPELLIWFLVTHRSLRFVHIWNALFATNDQLKRFYTYV
;
A
#
# COMPACT_ATOMS: atom_id res chain seq x y z
N PHE A 1 -0.57 15.02 -10.92
CA PHE A 1 -1.71 14.27 -10.35
C PHE A 1 -1.77 14.54 -8.86
N ASN A 2 -2.03 15.79 -8.49
CA ASN A 2 -1.73 16.22 -7.13
C ASN A 2 -3.02 16.43 -6.36
N ASP A 3 -4.03 17.03 -6.97
CA ASP A 3 -5.33 17.23 -6.34
C ASP A 3 -6.32 16.06 -6.58
N LEU A 4 -7.32 15.98 -5.70
CA LEU A 4 -8.40 15.00 -5.75
C LEU A 4 -9.21 15.10 -7.06
N LEU A 5 -9.48 16.32 -7.53
CA LEU A 5 -10.34 16.56 -8.69
C LEU A 5 -9.74 15.99 -9.98
N THR A 6 -8.44 16.21 -10.20
CA THR A 6 -7.70 15.69 -11.35
C THR A 6 -7.67 14.17 -11.33
N CYS A 7 -7.48 13.55 -10.17
CA CYS A 7 -7.51 12.09 -10.05
C CYS A 7 -8.91 11.52 -10.32
N LEU A 8 -9.98 12.19 -9.87
CA LEU A 8 -11.36 11.80 -10.18
C LEU A 8 -11.66 11.92 -11.68
N GLN A 9 -11.23 13.01 -12.31
CA GLN A 9 -11.37 13.21 -13.75
C GLN A 9 -10.59 12.16 -14.55
N LEU A 10 -9.39 11.78 -14.09
CA LEU A 10 -8.64 10.70 -14.73
C LEU A 10 -9.39 9.36 -14.62
N ALA A 11 -9.90 9.03 -13.43
CA ALA A 11 -10.66 7.80 -13.23
C ALA A 11 -11.92 7.75 -14.10
N SER A 12 -12.62 8.88 -14.26
CA SER A 12 -13.80 8.95 -15.12
C SER A 12 -13.46 8.91 -16.61
N ALA A 13 -12.35 9.52 -17.02
CA ALA A 13 -11.87 9.49 -18.41
C ALA A 13 -11.27 8.13 -18.80
N THR A 14 -10.81 7.34 -17.82
CA THR A 14 -10.13 6.06 -18.05
C THR A 14 -10.79 4.89 -17.30
N PRO A 15 -12.08 4.60 -17.53
CA PRO A 15 -12.83 3.60 -16.75
C PRO A 15 -12.30 2.15 -16.92
N ARG A 16 -11.52 1.91 -17.99
CA ARG A 16 -10.89 0.62 -18.31
C ARG A 16 -9.41 0.57 -17.97
N LEU A 17 -8.88 1.55 -17.24
CA LEU A 17 -7.48 1.57 -16.83
C LEU A 17 -7.18 0.35 -15.97
N TYR A 18 -6.32 -0.54 -16.47
CA TYR A 18 -5.94 -1.78 -15.78
C TYR A 18 -4.60 -1.68 -15.05
N ARG A 19 -3.75 -0.72 -15.43
CA ARG A 19 -2.44 -0.48 -14.82
C ARG A 19 -2.28 1.00 -14.49
N LEU A 20 -1.88 1.28 -13.26
CA LEU A 20 -1.57 2.61 -12.78
C LEU A 20 -0.22 2.56 -12.08
N ASP A 21 0.72 3.33 -12.61
CA ASP A 21 2.07 3.47 -12.08
C ASP A 21 2.23 4.89 -11.53
N LEU A 22 2.43 4.98 -10.23
CA LEU A 22 2.56 6.21 -9.46
C LEU A 22 3.99 6.34 -8.91
N SER A 23 4.94 5.60 -9.48
CA SER A 23 6.34 5.65 -9.07
C SER A 23 6.90 7.06 -9.30
N GLN A 24 7.53 7.61 -8.27
CA GLN A 24 8.16 8.92 -8.36
C GLN A 24 9.40 8.85 -9.25
N THR A 25 9.34 9.44 -10.45
CA THR A 25 10.53 9.62 -11.30
C THR A 25 11.37 10.83 -10.87
N CYS A 26 10.80 11.76 -10.11
CA CYS A 26 11.42 13.01 -9.66
C CYS A 26 10.89 13.40 -8.26
N ASN A 27 11.57 14.32 -7.55
CA ASN A 27 11.24 14.85 -6.20
C ASN A 27 9.84 15.55 -6.04
N LYS A 28 8.84 15.23 -6.87
CA LYS A 28 7.39 15.47 -6.70
C LYS A 28 6.64 14.81 -7.89
N PRO A 29 5.38 14.33 -7.69
CA PRO A 29 4.42 14.93 -6.80
C PRO A 29 4.03 14.08 -5.59
N PHE A 30 3.91 14.77 -4.47
CA PHE A 30 3.08 14.29 -3.37
C PHE A 30 1.62 14.31 -3.84
N PHE A 31 0.86 13.27 -3.54
CA PHE A 31 -0.58 13.41 -3.51
C PHE A 31 -0.89 14.51 -2.50
N GLU A 32 -1.66 15.52 -2.91
CA GLU A 32 -2.30 16.42 -1.95
C GLU A 32 -3.22 15.59 -1.06
N THR A 33 -3.54 16.16 0.09
CA THR A 33 -4.51 15.61 1.03
C THR A 33 -5.75 15.11 0.29
N ASP A 34 -6.21 13.91 0.63
CA ASP A 34 -7.35 13.20 0.03
C ASP A 34 -7.19 12.72 -1.43
N ALA A 35 -6.22 13.21 -2.22
CA ALA A 35 -6.08 12.80 -3.62
C ALA A 35 -5.79 11.30 -3.77
N ILE A 36 -5.10 10.70 -2.80
CA ILE A 36 -4.86 9.26 -2.76
C ILE A 36 -6.16 8.45 -2.60
N LEU A 37 -7.19 9.02 -1.99
CA LEU A 37 -8.49 8.38 -1.82
C LEU A 37 -9.23 8.23 -3.15
N ALA A 38 -8.88 9.03 -4.16
CA ALA A 38 -9.41 8.89 -5.51
C ALA A 38 -9.08 7.54 -6.15
N LEU A 39 -8.07 6.83 -5.64
CA LEU A 39 -7.68 5.53 -6.20
C LEU A 39 -8.81 4.49 -6.15
N GLN A 40 -9.77 4.64 -5.24
CA GLN A 40 -10.93 3.74 -5.16
C GLN A 40 -11.85 3.80 -6.39
N TYR A 41 -11.75 4.85 -7.21
CA TYR A 41 -12.60 5.03 -8.40
C TYR A 41 -12.06 4.31 -9.63
N PHE A 42 -10.81 3.81 -9.62
CA PHE A 42 -10.27 2.96 -10.69
C PHE A 42 -10.77 1.51 -10.54
N ARG A 43 -12.04 1.28 -10.90
CA ARG A 43 -12.74 0.01 -10.65
C ARG A 43 -12.14 -1.20 -11.37
N GLN A 44 -11.48 -1.00 -12.51
CA GLN A 44 -10.88 -2.07 -13.32
C GLN A 44 -9.37 -2.24 -13.09
N LEU A 45 -8.81 -1.55 -12.08
CA LEU A 45 -7.38 -1.58 -11.82
C LEU A 45 -6.93 -2.96 -11.35
N LYS A 46 -5.95 -3.51 -12.06
CA LYS A 46 -5.32 -4.80 -11.77
C LYS A 46 -3.90 -4.65 -11.25
N ILE A 47 -3.19 -3.62 -11.70
CA ILE A 47 -1.79 -3.39 -11.35
C ILE A 47 -1.68 -1.99 -10.75
N LEU A 48 -1.27 -1.92 -9.49
CA LEU A 48 -0.94 -0.68 -8.80
C LEU A 48 0.53 -0.69 -8.41
N ILE A 49 1.26 0.33 -8.85
CA ILE A 49 2.67 0.52 -8.51
C ILE A 49 2.80 1.87 -7.82
N MET A 50 3.36 1.85 -6.61
CA MET A 50 3.60 3.03 -5.78
C MET A 50 5.02 2.97 -5.22
N ASP A 51 5.98 3.45 -6.01
CA ASP A 51 7.36 3.65 -5.55
C ASP A 51 7.56 5.10 -5.07
N GLY A 52 8.10 5.25 -3.87
CA GLY A 52 8.35 6.55 -3.25
C GLY A 52 7.15 7.16 -2.51
N PHE A 53 5.99 6.47 -2.44
CA PHE A 53 4.82 7.00 -1.75
C PHE A 53 5.06 7.19 -0.24
N MET A 54 4.72 8.38 0.27
CA MET A 54 4.81 8.74 1.68
C MET A 54 3.43 9.03 2.25
N SER A 55 3.04 8.30 3.30
CA SER A 55 1.81 8.61 4.04
C SER A 55 1.98 9.93 4.79
N GLN A 56 1.02 10.83 4.63
CA GLN A 56 0.97 12.07 5.41
C GLN A 56 0.19 11.84 6.71
N LYS A 57 0.60 12.53 7.77
CA LYS A 57 -0.21 12.71 8.98
C LYS A 57 -0.83 14.09 8.89
N THR A 58 -2.13 14.14 8.62
CA THR A 58 -2.87 15.40 8.70
C THR A 58 -3.58 15.48 10.06
N ILE A 59 -3.49 16.66 10.68
CA ILE A 59 -4.20 16.96 11.92
C ILE A 59 -5.68 17.17 11.54
N GLY A 60 -6.53 16.23 11.93
CA GLY A 60 -7.98 16.35 11.80
C GLY A 60 -8.57 17.25 12.88
N LYS A 61 -9.85 17.62 12.71
CA LYS A 61 -10.61 18.32 13.75
C LYS A 61 -10.64 17.45 15.03
N GLY A 62 -10.41 18.08 16.18
CA GLY A 62 -10.45 17.43 17.49
C GLY A 62 -9.21 16.59 17.86
N CYS A 63 -8.01 16.97 17.39
CA CYS A 63 -6.75 16.25 17.66
C CYS A 63 -6.72 14.78 17.17
N SER A 64 -7.65 14.40 16.29
CA SER A 64 -7.62 13.10 15.63
C SER A 64 -6.64 13.17 14.46
N TYR A 65 -5.66 12.26 14.40
CA TYR A 65 -4.77 12.17 13.25
C TYR A 65 -5.47 11.35 12.16
N ARG A 66 -5.59 11.90 10.94
CA ARG A 66 -5.99 11.11 9.78
C ARG A 66 -4.74 10.55 9.12
N LEU A 67 -4.68 9.23 9.02
CA LEU A 67 -3.65 8.51 8.27
C LEU A 67 -4.09 8.41 6.82
N GLU A 68 -3.39 9.12 5.94
CA GLU A 68 -3.63 8.99 4.51
C GLU A 68 -2.91 7.77 3.98
N VAL A 69 -3.67 6.67 3.92
CA VAL A 69 -3.25 5.42 3.30
C VAL A 69 -4.05 5.17 2.02
N PRO A 70 -3.46 4.51 1.01
CA PRO A 70 -4.16 4.22 -0.22
C PRO A 70 -5.37 3.32 0.06
N PRO A 71 -6.52 3.57 -0.60
CA PRO A 71 -7.78 2.86 -0.38
C PRO A 71 -7.79 1.44 -1.02
N ILE A 72 -6.72 0.67 -0.81
CA ILE A 72 -6.45 -0.64 -1.44
C ILE A 72 -7.58 -1.64 -1.19
N ARG A 73 -8.25 -1.55 -0.03
CA ARG A 73 -9.39 -2.42 0.31
C ARG A 73 -10.55 -2.38 -0.68
N PHE A 74 -10.67 -1.31 -1.47
CA PHE A 74 -11.72 -1.16 -2.47
C PHE A 74 -11.30 -1.66 -3.86
N MET A 75 -10.04 -2.09 -4.03
CA MET A 75 -9.48 -2.54 -5.30
C MET A 75 -9.67 -4.06 -5.48
N GLN A 76 -10.91 -4.50 -5.62
CA GLN A 76 -11.26 -5.94 -5.70
C GLN A 76 -10.67 -6.67 -6.92
N HIS A 77 -10.23 -5.93 -7.95
CA HIS A 77 -9.62 -6.47 -9.15
C HIS A 77 -8.09 -6.51 -9.12
N LEU A 78 -7.47 -6.07 -8.01
CA LEU A 78 -6.03 -5.96 -7.90
C LEU A 78 -5.36 -7.34 -7.94
N GLU A 79 -4.51 -7.54 -8.94
CA GLU A 79 -3.73 -8.75 -9.18
C GLU A 79 -2.25 -8.57 -8.80
N MET A 80 -1.74 -7.34 -8.92
CA MET A 80 -0.37 -6.96 -8.61
C MET A 80 -0.31 -5.66 -7.82
N LEU A 81 0.43 -5.69 -6.71
CA LEU A 81 0.67 -4.54 -5.85
C LEU A 81 2.17 -4.34 -5.60
N VAL A 82 2.69 -3.18 -5.98
CA VAL A 82 4.07 -2.79 -5.68
C VAL A 82 4.05 -1.59 -4.74
N LEU A 83 4.60 -1.76 -3.54
CA LEU A 83 4.72 -0.73 -2.52
C LEU A 83 6.19 -0.62 -2.08
N ASN A 84 6.92 0.30 -2.69
CA ASN A 84 8.28 0.64 -2.27
C ASN A 84 8.20 1.98 -1.53
N CYS A 85 7.97 1.93 -0.23
CA CYS A 85 7.70 3.14 0.54
C CYS A 85 8.90 3.52 1.43
N PRO A 86 9.29 4.79 1.48
CA PRO A 86 10.23 5.27 2.48
C PRO A 86 9.53 5.40 3.84
N TYR A 87 10.35 5.30 4.90
CA TYR A 87 9.92 5.38 6.30
C TYR A 87 8.80 4.38 6.63
N ASP A 88 8.06 4.65 7.72
CA ASP A 88 7.02 3.79 8.28
C ASP A 88 5.72 3.73 7.44
N THR A 89 5.73 4.27 6.23
CA THR A 89 4.54 4.32 5.36
C THR A 89 4.03 2.92 5.03
N LEU A 90 4.93 1.99 4.70
CA LEU A 90 4.53 0.62 4.38
C LEU A 90 3.86 -0.05 5.58
N ALA A 91 4.43 0.08 6.78
CA ALA A 91 3.84 -0.47 8.00
C ALA A 91 2.45 0.12 8.28
N ARG A 92 2.23 1.41 8.03
CA ARG A 92 0.90 2.04 8.17
C ARG A 92 -0.12 1.50 7.17
N ILE A 93 0.29 1.29 5.92
CA ILE A 93 -0.57 0.68 4.89
C ILE A 93 -0.95 -0.73 5.33
N LEU A 94 0.02 -1.56 5.72
CA LEU A 94 -0.22 -2.92 6.19
C LEU A 94 -1.08 -2.95 7.45
N TYR A 95 -0.87 -2.03 8.39
CA TYR A 95 -1.68 -1.87 9.58
C TYR A 95 -3.14 -1.56 9.24
N SER A 96 -3.40 -0.63 8.31
CA SER A 96 -4.76 -0.31 7.89
C SER A 96 -5.47 -1.50 7.23
N LEU A 97 -4.74 -2.29 6.44
CA LEU A 97 -5.27 -3.53 5.86
C LEU A 97 -5.55 -4.57 6.95
N CYS A 98 -4.67 -4.69 7.94
CA CYS A 98 -4.83 -5.59 9.08
C CYS A 98 -6.04 -5.23 9.94
N GLU A 99 -6.16 -3.96 10.32
CA GLU A 99 -7.26 -3.45 11.15
C GLU A 99 -8.62 -3.64 10.47
N THR A 100 -8.66 -3.52 9.13
CA THR A 100 -9.88 -3.72 8.35
C THR A 100 -10.13 -5.17 7.94
N ASN A 101 -9.28 -6.11 8.38
CA ASN A 101 -9.28 -7.52 7.94
C ASN A 101 -9.40 -7.65 6.41
N CYS A 102 -8.68 -6.81 5.69
CA CYS A 102 -8.80 -6.71 4.25
C CYS A 102 -8.21 -7.96 3.57
N TYR A 103 -9.03 -8.60 2.73
CA TYR A 103 -8.63 -9.74 1.91
C TYR A 103 -8.74 -9.42 0.41
N LEU A 104 -7.60 -9.42 -0.29
CA LEU A 104 -7.51 -9.15 -1.72
C LEU A 104 -7.50 -10.47 -2.52
N TYR A 105 -8.68 -11.03 -2.79
CA TYR A 105 -8.85 -12.37 -3.39
C TYR A 105 -8.13 -12.62 -4.72
N LYS A 106 -7.88 -11.57 -5.50
CA LYS A 106 -7.23 -11.68 -6.81
C LYS A 106 -5.74 -11.39 -6.78
N LEU A 107 -5.21 -10.98 -5.62
CA LEU A 107 -3.82 -10.59 -5.48
C LEU A 107 -2.92 -11.84 -5.62
N LYS A 108 -2.03 -11.79 -6.60
CA LYS A 108 -1.10 -12.87 -6.94
C LYS A 108 0.36 -12.43 -6.86
N HIS A 109 0.62 -11.14 -7.06
CA HIS A 109 1.96 -10.59 -7.11
C HIS A 109 2.11 -9.44 -6.13
N ILE A 110 3.14 -9.50 -5.29
CA ILE A 110 3.54 -8.37 -4.46
C ILE A 110 5.02 -8.06 -4.61
N SER A 111 5.34 -6.78 -4.55
CA SER A 111 6.69 -6.30 -4.26
C SER A 111 6.59 -5.27 -3.15
N LEU A 112 7.13 -5.59 -1.98
CA LEU A 112 7.09 -4.73 -0.81
C LEU A 112 8.51 -4.29 -0.47
N GLY A 113 8.74 -2.98 -0.35
CA GLY A 113 10.04 -2.43 -0.03
C GLY A 113 9.98 -1.37 1.06
N VAL A 114 10.91 -1.45 2.00
CA VAL A 114 11.04 -0.48 3.10
C VAL A 114 12.48 -0.03 3.27
N ARG A 115 12.68 1.28 3.52
CA ARG A 115 14.01 1.83 3.85
C ARG A 115 14.22 1.97 5.36
N TYR A 116 13.18 2.34 6.09
CA TYR A 116 13.17 2.46 7.54
C TYR A 116 11.81 1.99 8.04
N SER A 117 11.74 1.08 9.01
CA SER A 117 10.46 0.53 9.47
C SER A 117 10.37 0.50 10.99
N THR A 118 9.16 0.56 11.53
CA THR A 118 8.92 0.32 12.96
C THR A 118 9.03 -1.16 13.32
N ALA A 119 9.23 -1.45 14.61
CA ALA A 119 9.31 -2.82 15.13
C ALA A 119 8.06 -3.68 14.85
N LYS A 120 6.91 -3.07 14.49
CA LYS A 120 5.67 -3.77 14.14
C LYS A 120 5.65 -4.29 12.70
N TYR A 121 6.53 -3.78 11.83
CA TYR A 121 6.52 -4.13 10.41
C TYR A 121 6.60 -5.64 10.14
N PRO A 122 7.49 -6.43 10.79
CA PRO A 122 7.57 -7.86 10.55
C PRO A 122 6.27 -8.62 10.85
N GLU A 123 5.57 -8.26 11.93
CA GLU A 123 4.31 -8.92 12.29
C GLU A 123 3.20 -8.60 11.28
N LEU A 124 3.12 -7.35 10.83
CA LEU A 124 2.18 -6.93 9.79
C LEU A 124 2.47 -7.58 8.44
N LEU A 125 3.76 -7.77 8.12
CA LEU A 125 4.19 -8.48 6.92
C LEU A 125 3.79 -9.96 6.99
N ILE A 126 4.06 -10.65 8.11
CA ILE A 126 3.65 -12.04 8.30
C ILE A 126 2.13 -12.17 8.20
N TRP A 127 1.37 -11.30 8.89
CA TRP A 127 -0.10 -11.28 8.78
C TRP A 127 -0.55 -11.13 7.33
N PHE A 128 0.05 -10.20 6.57
CA PHE A 128 -0.33 -9.95 5.19
C PHE A 128 -0.09 -11.18 4.31
N LEU A 129 1.06 -11.84 4.44
CA LEU A 129 1.42 -13.04 3.67
C LEU A 129 0.52 -14.24 4.02
N VAL A 130 0.24 -14.43 5.32
CA VAL A 130 -0.62 -15.51 5.81
C VAL A 130 -2.08 -15.31 5.39
N THR A 131 -2.55 -14.06 5.39
CA THR A 131 -3.90 -13.70 4.94
C THR A 131 -4.05 -13.95 3.45
N HIS A 132 -3.10 -13.50 2.62
CA HIS A 132 -3.20 -13.57 1.16
C HIS A 132 -2.60 -14.85 0.58
N ARG A 133 -3.24 -16.00 0.86
CA ARG A 133 -2.78 -17.33 0.36
C ARG A 133 -2.80 -17.49 -1.17
N SER A 134 -3.43 -16.57 -1.91
CA SER A 134 -3.43 -16.54 -3.38
C SER A 134 -2.13 -16.02 -3.99
N LEU A 135 -1.21 -15.50 -3.18
CA LEU A 135 0.09 -14.99 -3.63
C LEU A 135 0.93 -16.09 -4.27
N ARG A 136 1.50 -15.78 -5.43
CA ARG A 136 2.38 -16.65 -6.23
C ARG A 136 3.78 -16.07 -6.40
N PHE A 137 3.88 -14.75 -6.39
CA PHE A 137 5.14 -14.05 -6.48
C PHE A 137 5.23 -13.05 -5.34
N VAL A 138 6.23 -13.25 -4.49
CA VAL A 138 6.52 -12.39 -3.36
C VAL A 138 7.93 -11.86 -3.50
N HIS A 139 8.04 -10.55 -3.62
CA HIS A 139 9.32 -9.86 -3.60
C HIS A 139 9.36 -8.92 -2.40
N ILE A 140 10.40 -9.03 -1.57
CA ILE A 140 10.56 -8.19 -0.37
C ILE A 140 11.93 -7.52 -0.43
N TRP A 141 11.94 -6.21 -0.64
CA TRP A 141 13.14 -5.38 -0.51
C TRP A 141 13.32 -4.99 0.95
N ASN A 142 14.46 -5.38 1.54
CA ASN A 142 14.83 -5.11 2.94
C ASN A 142 13.78 -5.62 3.95
N ALA A 143 13.72 -6.94 4.16
CA ALA A 143 12.99 -7.51 5.28
C ALA A 143 13.71 -7.16 6.60
N LEU A 144 13.43 -5.98 7.15
CA LEU A 144 14.06 -5.48 8.37
C LEU A 144 13.42 -6.15 9.59
N PHE A 145 14.09 -7.13 10.15
CA PHE A 145 13.71 -7.76 11.42
C PHE A 145 14.44 -7.07 12.58
N ALA A 146 13.69 -6.69 13.62
CA ALA A 146 14.27 -6.07 14.80
C ALA A 146 14.77 -7.14 15.81
N THR A 147 14.21 -8.35 15.79
CA THR A 147 14.55 -9.42 16.75
C THR A 147 14.68 -10.79 16.08
N ASN A 148 15.43 -11.70 16.74
CA ASN A 148 15.54 -13.10 16.32
C ASN A 148 14.20 -13.85 16.37
N ASP A 149 13.29 -13.48 17.26
CA ASP A 149 11.95 -14.10 17.34
C ASP A 149 11.12 -13.77 16.10
N GLN A 150 11.15 -12.50 15.65
CA GLN A 150 10.48 -12.08 14.42
C GLN A 150 11.03 -12.79 13.19
N LEU A 151 12.36 -12.96 13.13
CA LEU A 151 13.02 -13.70 12.07
C LEU A 151 12.57 -15.17 12.04
N LYS A 152 12.55 -15.85 13.20
CA LYS A 152 12.09 -17.24 13.30
C LYS A 152 10.65 -17.39 12.85
N ARG A 153 9.73 -16.55 13.34
CA ARG A 153 8.33 -16.60 12.93
C ARG A 153 8.15 -16.38 11.43
N PHE A 154 8.89 -15.45 10.85
CA PHE A 154 8.82 -15.20 9.41
C PHE A 154 9.14 -16.45 8.60
N TYR A 155 10.25 -17.14 8.87
CA TYR A 155 10.61 -18.37 8.16
C TYR A 155 9.76 -19.60 8.50
N THR A 156 9.01 -19.57 9.59
CA THR A 156 8.06 -20.65 9.92
C THR A 156 6.76 -20.52 9.12
N TYR A 157 6.33 -19.30 8.79
CA TYR A 157 5.03 -19.03 8.15
C TYR A 157 5.11 -18.75 6.64
N VAL A 158 6.30 -18.42 6.15
CA VAL A 158 6.63 -18.22 4.73
C VAL A 158 7.19 -19.51 4.16
#